data_AF-A0A7Y3EY18-F1
#
_entry.id   AF-A0A7Y3EY18-F1
#
_cell.length_a   1.000
_cell.length_b   1.000
_cell.length_c   1.000
_cell.angle_alpha   90.00
_cell.angle_beta   90.00
_cell.angle_gamma   90.00
#
_symmetry.space_group_name_H-M   'P 1'
#
loop_
_entity.id
_entity.type
_entity.pdbx_description
1 polymer ?
#
loop_
_entity_poly.entity_id
_entity_poly.type
_entity_poly.pdbx_seq_one_letter_code
_entity_poly.pdbx_strand_id
1 'polypeptide(L)'
;MPTNNERLLRRQFLRTGLINGLALLAGVSVLAGKGVASARPEANAQLGINVLIQALHSTENAVCIGAADRLERSQTSNAYYDLHLRNAGLGFVDAEIIAQAMRKLSLYEAPALRSFSMSYNPGLTDAGVVLLAQAFPATLTELGLVNCAIGDKGGVALLRWGRKAVGLRMICVEGNRFSARIRQEFAALAKEKTNLLVVV
;
A
#
# COMPACT_ATOMS: atom_id res chain seq x y z
N MET A 1 13.20 29.01 -4.88
CA MET A 1 12.42 27.79 -4.59
C MET A 1 11.63 27.44 -5.85
N PRO A 2 11.84 26.28 -6.48
CA PRO A 2 11.12 25.93 -7.70
C PRO A 2 9.66 25.61 -7.37
N THR A 3 8.74 26.14 -8.18
CA THR A 3 7.28 25.97 -8.03
C THR A 3 6.88 24.52 -8.33
N ASN A 4 5.72 24.09 -7.84
CA ASN A 4 5.23 22.70 -7.98
C ASN A 4 5.23 22.18 -9.43
N ASN A 5 5.07 23.07 -10.42
CA ASN A 5 5.12 22.70 -11.85
C ASN A 5 6.53 22.29 -12.31
N GLU A 6 7.59 22.91 -11.80
CA GLU A 6 8.96 22.55 -12.18
C GLU A 6 9.37 21.20 -11.62
N ARG A 7 8.84 20.81 -10.45
CA ARG A 7 9.06 19.47 -9.89
C ARG A 7 8.36 18.37 -10.69
N LEU A 8 7.19 18.67 -11.26
CA LEU A 8 6.43 17.73 -12.10
C LEU A 8 7.13 17.49 -13.46
N LEU A 9 7.61 18.56 -14.11
CA LEU A 9 8.32 18.45 -15.39
C LEU A 9 9.65 17.70 -15.26
N ARG A 10 10.39 17.92 -14.18
CA ARG A 10 11.67 17.21 -13.93
C ARG A 10 11.49 15.70 -13.78
N ARG A 11 10.33 15.24 -13.28
CA ARG A 11 10.01 13.81 -13.10
C ARG A 11 9.68 13.10 -14.42
N GLN A 12 9.23 13.81 -15.46
CA GLN A 12 8.92 13.20 -16.77
C GLN A 12 10.16 12.95 -17.64
N PHE A 13 11.20 13.77 -17.55
CA PHE A 13 12.37 13.67 -18.44
C PHE A 13 13.36 12.54 -18.11
N LEU A 14 13.29 11.95 -16.91
CA LEU A 14 14.25 10.91 -16.48
C LEU A 14 13.83 9.46 -16.85
N ARG A 15 12.66 9.26 -17.48
CA ARG A 15 12.11 7.92 -17.76
C ARG A 15 12.40 7.35 -19.16
N THR A 16 13.06 8.08 -20.04
CA THR A 16 13.16 7.72 -21.48
C THR A 16 14.51 7.16 -21.93
N GLY A 17 15.48 6.95 -21.04
CA GLY A 17 16.81 6.47 -21.43
C GLY A 17 17.18 5.16 -20.75
N LEU A 18 16.87 4.01 -21.38
CA LEU A 18 17.64 2.75 -21.31
C LEU A 18 16.92 1.67 -22.14
N ILE A 19 17.18 1.67 -23.45
CA ILE A 19 16.96 0.53 -24.34
C ILE A 19 18.31 0.30 -25.04
N ASN A 20 18.90 -0.88 -24.83
CA ASN A 20 19.96 -1.58 -25.57
C ASN A 20 20.19 -2.88 -24.77
N GLY A 21 20.02 -4.13 -25.22
CA GLY A 21 20.32 -4.75 -26.51
C GLY A 21 21.54 -5.68 -26.31
N LEU A 22 21.41 -7.01 -26.54
CA LEU A 22 22.31 -7.88 -27.35
C LEU A 22 22.31 -9.40 -26.97
N ALA A 23 21.93 -10.21 -27.97
CA ALA A 23 22.37 -11.54 -28.47
C ALA A 23 22.70 -12.79 -27.59
N LEU A 24 22.33 -13.92 -28.20
CA LEU A 24 22.52 -15.34 -27.85
C LEU A 24 23.98 -15.79 -27.63
N LEU A 25 24.15 -16.86 -26.84
CA LEU A 25 25.06 -17.98 -27.13
C LEU A 25 24.53 -19.29 -26.51
N ALA A 26 24.59 -20.37 -27.29
CA ALA A 26 24.22 -21.73 -26.91
C ALA A 26 25.32 -22.42 -26.09
N GLY A 27 24.92 -23.35 -25.22
CA GLY A 27 25.82 -24.26 -24.52
C GLY A 27 25.06 -25.31 -23.71
N VAL A 28 24.92 -26.51 -24.27
CA VAL A 28 24.47 -27.71 -23.56
C VAL A 28 25.66 -28.25 -22.77
N SER A 29 25.54 -28.44 -21.45
CA SER A 29 26.34 -29.41 -20.69
C SER A 29 25.76 -29.71 -19.31
N VAL A 30 25.42 -30.99 -19.14
CA VAL A 30 25.58 -31.85 -17.95
C VAL A 30 24.81 -31.50 -16.67
N LEU A 31 23.82 -32.36 -16.40
CA LEU A 31 23.15 -32.58 -15.12
C LEU A 31 24.17 -32.95 -14.02
N ALA A 32 24.43 -32.00 -13.12
CA ALA A 32 24.89 -32.30 -11.77
C ALA A 32 23.78 -31.84 -10.82
N GLY A 33 23.09 -32.80 -10.21
CA GLY A 33 22.06 -32.57 -9.22
C GLY A 33 22.61 -31.79 -8.03
N LYS A 34 22.46 -30.47 -8.07
CA LYS A 34 22.46 -29.64 -6.87
C LYS A 34 21.02 -29.51 -6.47
N GLY A 35 20.69 -30.02 -5.28
CA GLY A 35 19.38 -29.81 -4.68
C GLY A 35 18.99 -28.35 -4.85
N VAL A 36 17.76 -28.13 -5.29
CA VAL A 36 17.16 -26.80 -5.31
C VAL A 36 17.22 -26.31 -3.87
N ALA A 37 18.21 -25.49 -3.56
CA ALA A 37 18.24 -24.77 -2.31
C ALA A 37 17.00 -23.88 -2.36
N SER A 38 15.94 -24.28 -1.66
CA SER A 38 14.83 -23.39 -1.39
C SER A 38 15.45 -22.12 -0.80
N ALA A 39 15.23 -20.99 -1.46
CA ALA A 39 15.56 -19.71 -0.84
C ALA A 39 14.91 -19.74 0.55
N ARG A 40 15.72 -19.55 1.60
CA ARG A 40 15.21 -19.61 2.98
C ARG A 40 14.03 -18.65 3.08
N PRO A 41 12.88 -19.04 3.67
CA PRO A 41 11.68 -18.19 3.81
C PRO A 41 12.00 -16.75 4.25
N GLU A 42 12.96 -16.59 5.15
CA GLU A 42 13.48 -15.31 5.64
C GLU A 42 14.08 -14.41 4.54
N ALA A 43 14.81 -14.97 3.58
CA ALA A 43 15.39 -14.21 2.46
C ALA A 43 14.29 -13.69 1.52
N ASN A 44 13.25 -14.49 1.28
CA ASN A 44 12.11 -14.10 0.43
C ASN A 44 11.24 -13.03 1.11
N ALA A 45 11.02 -13.16 2.42
CA ALA A 45 10.32 -12.18 3.26
C ALA A 45 11.02 -10.82 3.26
N GLN A 46 12.36 -10.82 3.40
CA GLN A 46 13.17 -9.63 3.39
C GLN A 46 13.13 -8.91 2.04
N LEU A 47 13.17 -9.65 0.94
CA LEU A 47 12.98 -9.09 -0.40
C LEU A 47 11.63 -8.38 -0.54
N GLY A 48 10.56 -8.99 -0.02
CA GLY A 48 9.23 -8.39 -0.02
C GLY A 48 9.19 -7.05 0.70
N ILE A 49 9.58 -7.02 1.99
CA ILE A 49 9.49 -5.78 2.79
C ILE A 49 10.38 -4.67 2.21
N ASN A 50 11.51 -5.02 1.61
CA ASN A 50 12.41 -4.07 0.95
C ASN A 50 11.72 -3.35 -0.22
N VAL A 51 10.82 -4.01 -0.96
CA VAL A 51 10.03 -3.36 -2.03
C VAL A 51 9.14 -2.24 -1.47
N LEU A 52 8.52 -2.46 -0.32
CA LEU A 52 7.71 -1.43 0.35
C LEU A 52 8.59 -0.29 0.88
N ILE A 53 9.72 -0.62 1.52
CA ILE A 53 10.69 0.36 2.03
C ILE A 53 11.18 1.27 0.90
N GLN A 54 11.61 0.71 -0.22
CA GLN A 54 12.07 1.47 -1.39
C GLN A 54 10.96 2.38 -1.95
N ALA A 55 9.72 1.87 -2.04
CA ALA A 55 8.57 2.65 -2.48
C ALA A 55 8.31 3.84 -1.54
N LEU A 56 8.36 3.63 -0.22
CA LEU A 56 8.21 4.71 0.76
C LEU A 56 9.31 5.78 0.61
N HIS A 57 10.57 5.40 0.45
CA HIS A 57 11.65 6.37 0.18
C HIS A 57 11.42 7.16 -1.11
N SER A 58 10.92 6.51 -2.17
CA SER A 58 10.69 7.15 -3.48
C SER A 58 9.58 8.21 -3.48
N THR A 59 8.76 8.26 -2.42
CA THR A 59 7.79 9.36 -2.25
C THR A 59 8.48 10.69 -1.95
N GLU A 60 9.73 10.66 -1.49
CA GLU A 60 10.49 11.82 -0.98
C GLU A 60 9.77 12.54 0.18
N ASN A 61 8.78 11.89 0.80
CA ASN A 61 7.98 12.43 1.88
C ASN A 61 8.59 12.04 3.24
N ALA A 62 8.79 13.02 4.12
CA ALA A 62 9.43 12.78 5.43
C ALA A 62 8.71 11.74 6.29
N VAL A 63 7.36 11.68 6.26
CA VAL A 63 6.59 10.69 7.04
C VAL A 63 6.74 9.29 6.45
N CYS A 64 6.76 9.17 5.12
CA CYS A 64 7.01 7.90 4.44
C CYS A 64 8.44 7.41 4.68
N ILE A 65 9.44 8.28 4.57
CA ILE A 65 10.84 7.95 4.88
C ILE A 65 10.96 7.47 6.33
N GLY A 66 10.39 8.22 7.29
CA GLY A 66 10.42 7.80 8.69
C GLY A 66 9.69 6.47 8.94
N ALA A 67 8.68 6.12 8.14
CA ALA A 67 8.04 4.81 8.19
C ALA A 67 8.93 3.71 7.60
N ALA A 68 9.64 3.98 6.50
CA ALA A 68 10.63 3.09 5.91
C ALA A 68 11.74 2.75 6.92
N ASP A 69 12.31 3.76 7.57
CA ASP A 69 13.36 3.59 8.60
C ASP A 69 12.87 2.74 9.78
N ARG A 70 11.58 2.82 10.15
CA ARG A 70 10.99 1.97 11.20
C ARG A 70 10.88 0.52 10.75
N LEU A 71 10.46 0.29 9.50
CA LEU A 71 10.37 -1.05 8.93
C LEU A 71 11.75 -1.71 8.84
N GLU A 72 12.78 -0.97 8.40
CA GLU A 72 14.17 -1.44 8.37
C GLU A 72 14.66 -1.85 9.78
N ARG A 73 14.41 -1.00 10.78
CA ARG A 73 14.83 -1.26 12.17
C ARG A 73 14.10 -2.43 12.83
N SER A 74 12.87 -2.72 12.41
CA SER A 74 12.09 -3.82 12.98
C SER A 74 12.58 -5.21 12.57
N GLN A 75 13.55 -5.30 11.64
CA GLN A 75 14.23 -6.52 11.17
C GLN A 75 13.29 -7.73 11.09
N THR A 76 12.32 -7.78 10.16
CA THR A 76 11.43 -8.93 9.74
C THR A 76 10.98 -10.00 10.76
N SER A 77 11.25 -9.83 12.03
CA SER A 77 11.13 -10.82 13.11
C SER A 77 9.71 -10.87 13.65
N ASN A 78 8.93 -9.83 13.34
CA ASN A 78 7.50 -9.79 13.57
C ASN A 78 6.75 -10.36 12.37
N ALA A 79 5.80 -11.24 12.64
CA ALA A 79 4.89 -11.79 11.63
C ALA A 79 3.98 -10.72 10.99
N TYR A 80 3.97 -9.50 11.53
CA TYR A 80 3.13 -8.40 11.10
C TYR A 80 3.84 -7.05 11.17
N TYR A 81 3.32 -6.08 10.41
CA TYR A 81 3.74 -4.68 10.45
C TYR A 81 2.54 -3.73 10.39
N ASP A 82 2.75 -2.51 10.87
CA ASP A 82 1.78 -1.42 10.76
C ASP A 82 2.36 -0.30 9.89
N LEU A 83 1.51 0.33 9.07
CA LEU A 83 1.91 1.42 8.19
C LEU A 83 1.00 2.63 8.39
N HIS A 84 1.47 3.58 9.21
CA HIS A 84 0.74 4.81 9.53
C HIS A 84 1.47 6.02 8.95
N LEU A 85 0.80 6.72 8.04
CA LEU A 85 1.30 7.80 7.19
C LEU A 85 0.37 9.02 7.28
N ARG A 86 0.06 9.44 8.50
CA ARG A 86 -0.96 10.45 8.81
C ARG A 86 -0.39 11.86 8.69
N ASN A 87 -1.24 12.83 8.32
CA ASN A 87 -0.91 14.27 8.28
C ASN A 87 0.42 14.57 7.55
N ALA A 88 0.56 14.03 6.34
CA ALA A 88 1.82 14.02 5.60
C ALA A 88 1.73 14.78 4.26
N GLY A 89 0.56 15.34 3.93
CA GLY A 89 0.32 16.00 2.64
C GLY A 89 0.31 15.02 1.46
N LEU A 90 0.03 13.73 1.71
CA LEU A 90 0.05 12.70 0.68
C LEU A 90 -1.12 12.83 -0.30
N GLY A 91 -0.83 12.57 -1.57
CA GLY A 91 -1.78 12.66 -2.66
C GLY A 91 -1.98 11.35 -3.42
N PHE A 92 -2.69 11.45 -4.54
CA PHE A 92 -2.90 10.35 -5.48
C PHE A 92 -1.60 9.64 -5.88
N VAL A 93 -0.53 10.39 -6.20
CA VAL A 93 0.75 9.82 -6.67
C VAL A 93 1.40 8.96 -5.58
N ASP A 94 1.38 9.40 -4.32
CA ASP A 94 1.95 8.65 -3.21
C ASP A 94 1.12 7.38 -2.93
N ALA A 95 -0.20 7.50 -2.98
CA ALA A 95 -1.12 6.37 -2.84
C ALA A 95 -0.89 5.32 -3.95
N GLU A 96 -0.63 5.75 -5.18
CA GLU A 96 -0.31 4.85 -6.29
C GLU A 96 0.99 4.09 -6.05
N ILE A 97 2.08 4.80 -5.68
CA ILE A 97 3.38 4.19 -5.36
C ILE A 97 3.22 3.13 -4.27
N ILE A 98 2.54 3.48 -3.18
CA ILE A 98 2.35 2.60 -2.03
C ILE A 98 1.45 1.42 -2.39
N ALA A 99 0.34 1.64 -3.10
CA ALA A 99 -0.54 0.56 -3.54
C ALA A 99 0.16 -0.44 -4.49
N GLN A 100 1.02 0.06 -5.40
CA GLN A 100 1.83 -0.80 -6.26
C GLN A 100 2.82 -1.65 -5.45
N ALA A 101 3.46 -1.06 -4.45
CA ALA A 101 4.37 -1.79 -3.57
C ALA A 101 3.65 -2.87 -2.75
N MET A 102 2.46 -2.57 -2.21
CA MET A 102 1.64 -3.54 -1.48
C MET A 102 1.22 -4.73 -2.35
N ARG A 103 0.87 -4.50 -3.63
CA ARG A 103 0.57 -5.59 -4.59
C ARG A 103 1.80 -6.44 -4.92
N LYS A 104 2.99 -5.84 -4.99
CA LYS A 104 4.22 -6.62 -5.17
C LYS A 104 4.54 -7.42 -3.92
N LEU A 105 4.34 -6.85 -2.73
CA LEU A 105 4.57 -7.50 -1.45
C LEU A 105 3.80 -8.82 -1.32
N SER A 106 2.57 -8.89 -1.83
CA SER A 106 1.74 -10.11 -1.80
C SER A 106 2.29 -11.28 -2.62
N LEU A 107 3.37 -11.08 -3.39
CA LEU A 107 4.07 -12.16 -4.13
C LEU A 107 5.18 -12.82 -3.29
N TYR A 108 5.44 -12.31 -2.09
CA TYR A 108 6.51 -12.77 -1.20
C TYR A 108 5.92 -13.30 0.11
N GLU A 109 6.66 -14.16 0.80
CA GLU A 109 6.34 -14.59 2.19
C GLU A 109 6.69 -13.46 3.18
N ALA A 110 6.13 -12.28 2.99
CA ALA A 110 6.44 -11.10 3.80
C ALA A 110 5.55 -11.00 5.06
N PRO A 111 5.98 -10.24 6.09
CA PRO A 111 5.13 -9.90 7.23
C PRO A 111 3.77 -9.36 6.79
N ALA A 112 2.70 -9.72 7.49
CA ALA A 112 1.34 -9.30 7.15
C ALA A 112 1.07 -7.86 7.59
N LEU A 113 0.43 -7.06 6.72
CA LEU A 113 -0.04 -5.73 7.12
C LEU A 113 -1.21 -5.86 8.09
N ARG A 114 -1.02 -5.40 9.33
CA ARG A 114 -2.02 -5.48 10.40
C ARG A 114 -2.86 -4.20 10.50
N SER A 115 -2.22 -3.03 10.56
CA SER A 115 -2.88 -1.73 10.71
C SER A 115 -2.38 -0.74 9.66
N PHE A 116 -3.29 -0.04 8.99
CA PHE A 116 -2.97 0.96 7.98
C PHE A 116 -3.71 2.27 8.25
N SER A 117 -2.99 3.39 8.14
CA SER A 117 -3.62 4.70 8.21
C SER A 117 -2.96 5.71 7.28
N MET A 118 -3.77 6.42 6.52
CA MET A 118 -3.36 7.65 5.82
C MET A 118 -4.31 8.81 6.17
N SER A 119 -4.89 8.79 7.37
CA SER A 119 -5.80 9.84 7.83
C SER A 119 -5.15 11.23 7.75
N TYR A 120 -5.98 12.25 7.52
CA TYR A 120 -5.59 13.65 7.39
C TYR A 120 -4.68 13.93 6.18
N ASN A 121 -4.92 13.23 5.07
CA ASN A 121 -4.30 13.51 3.79
C ASN A 121 -5.40 13.81 2.75
N PRO A 122 -5.90 15.06 2.67
CA PRO A 122 -6.98 15.44 1.77
C PRO A 122 -6.59 15.39 0.28
N GLY A 123 -5.31 15.22 -0.04
CA GLY A 123 -4.84 14.99 -1.41
C GLY A 123 -5.17 13.60 -1.96
N LEU A 124 -5.59 12.64 -1.11
CA LEU A 124 -5.87 11.27 -1.54
C LEU A 124 -7.08 11.19 -2.47
N THR A 125 -8.20 11.78 -2.05
CA THR A 125 -9.48 11.78 -2.78
C THR A 125 -9.98 10.36 -3.14
N ASP A 126 -10.98 10.26 -4.00
CA ASP A 126 -11.44 8.97 -4.53
C ASP A 126 -10.33 8.23 -5.29
N ALA A 127 -9.52 8.96 -6.07
CA ALA A 127 -8.56 8.34 -6.97
C ALA A 127 -7.49 7.55 -6.21
N GLY A 128 -6.91 8.12 -5.15
CA GLY A 128 -5.91 7.43 -4.34
C GLY A 128 -6.50 6.27 -3.55
N VAL A 129 -7.69 6.47 -2.97
CA VAL A 129 -8.34 5.45 -2.14
C VAL A 129 -8.81 4.24 -2.94
N VAL A 130 -9.27 4.42 -4.18
CA VAL A 130 -9.61 3.30 -5.06
C VAL A 130 -8.39 2.40 -5.30
N LEU A 131 -7.21 2.98 -5.56
CA LEU A 131 -5.98 2.20 -5.76
C LEU A 131 -5.56 1.45 -4.49
N LEU A 132 -5.65 2.11 -3.33
CA LEU A 132 -5.34 1.50 -2.04
C LEU A 132 -6.32 0.36 -1.70
N ALA A 133 -7.63 0.56 -1.89
CA ALA A 133 -8.65 -0.46 -1.65
C ALA A 133 -8.44 -1.73 -2.48
N GLN A 134 -7.89 -1.60 -3.69
CA GLN A 134 -7.52 -2.74 -4.53
C GLN A 134 -6.23 -3.45 -4.09
N ALA A 135 -5.39 -2.78 -3.29
CA ALA A 135 -4.12 -3.31 -2.81
C ALA A 135 -4.17 -3.82 -1.36
N PHE A 136 -5.17 -3.41 -0.57
CA PHE A 136 -5.30 -3.85 0.82
C PHE A 136 -5.51 -5.37 0.92
N PRO A 137 -4.71 -6.08 1.75
CA PRO A 137 -4.91 -7.50 1.97
C PRO A 137 -6.19 -7.75 2.77
N ALA A 138 -6.83 -8.91 2.55
CA ALA A 138 -8.03 -9.30 3.29
C ALA A 138 -7.78 -9.54 4.80
N THR A 139 -6.50 -9.68 5.19
CA THR A 139 -6.04 -9.88 6.57
C THR A 139 -5.87 -8.59 7.36
N LEU A 140 -5.93 -7.41 6.72
CA LEU A 140 -5.81 -6.12 7.41
C LEU A 140 -6.90 -5.99 8.48
N THR A 141 -6.48 -5.63 9.70
CA THR A 141 -7.36 -5.58 10.87
C THR A 141 -7.91 -4.19 11.15
N GLU A 142 -7.15 -3.15 10.84
CA GLU A 142 -7.49 -1.76 11.14
C GLU A 142 -7.20 -0.86 9.94
N LEU A 143 -8.18 -0.04 9.56
CA LEU A 143 -8.06 0.94 8.48
C LEU A 143 -8.48 2.35 8.94
N GLY A 144 -7.58 3.33 8.82
CA GLY A 144 -7.87 4.74 9.11
C GLY A 144 -7.68 5.66 7.91
N LEU A 145 -8.76 6.23 7.39
CA LEU A 145 -8.78 7.20 6.29
C LEU A 145 -9.64 8.43 6.61
N VAL A 146 -9.54 8.92 7.84
CA VAL A 146 -10.28 10.09 8.37
C VAL A 146 -9.87 11.36 7.64
N ASN A 147 -10.81 12.22 7.26
CA ASN A 147 -10.54 13.52 6.61
C ASN A 147 -9.60 13.44 5.37
N CYS A 148 -9.84 12.48 4.49
CA CYS A 148 -9.03 12.24 3.29
C CYS A 148 -9.68 12.73 1.99
N ALA A 149 -10.71 13.58 2.12
CA ALA A 149 -11.45 14.14 0.98
C ALA A 149 -12.04 13.05 0.06
N ILE A 150 -12.45 11.91 0.62
CA ILE A 150 -13.01 10.78 -0.12
C ILE A 150 -14.50 11.06 -0.38
N GLY A 151 -14.96 10.80 -1.60
CA GLY A 151 -16.37 10.83 -1.98
C GLY A 151 -16.94 9.42 -2.17
N ASP A 152 -18.09 9.35 -2.84
CA ASP A 152 -18.83 8.09 -2.96
C ASP A 152 -18.08 7.01 -3.74
N LYS A 153 -17.26 7.37 -4.75
CA LYS A 153 -16.50 6.38 -5.53
C LYS A 153 -15.47 5.66 -4.66
N GLY A 154 -14.73 6.39 -3.82
CA GLY A 154 -13.82 5.82 -2.86
C GLY A 154 -14.55 5.03 -1.78
N GLY A 155 -15.69 5.55 -1.29
CA GLY A 155 -16.55 4.84 -0.34
C GLY A 155 -17.00 3.47 -0.84
N VAL A 156 -17.49 3.38 -2.08
CA VAL A 156 -17.88 2.11 -2.73
C VAL A 156 -16.71 1.14 -2.83
N ALA A 157 -15.52 1.63 -3.18
CA ALA A 157 -14.32 0.78 -3.26
C ALA A 157 -13.94 0.21 -1.88
N LEU A 158 -13.96 1.04 -0.85
CA LEU A 158 -13.71 0.63 0.53
C LEU A 158 -14.75 -0.38 1.03
N LEU A 159 -16.03 -0.16 0.77
CA LEU A 159 -17.11 -1.09 1.11
C LEU A 159 -16.94 -2.45 0.40
N ARG A 160 -16.60 -2.44 -0.88
CA ARG A 160 -16.34 -3.66 -1.66
C ARG A 160 -15.18 -4.46 -1.08
N TRP A 161 -14.09 -3.78 -0.73
CA TRP A 161 -12.95 -4.41 -0.08
C TRP A 161 -13.32 -4.91 1.33
N GLY A 162 -13.95 -4.08 2.16
CA GLY A 162 -14.30 -4.38 3.55
C GLY A 162 -15.21 -5.58 3.72
N ARG A 163 -16.13 -5.82 2.78
CA ARG A 163 -16.94 -7.06 2.74
C ARG A 163 -16.10 -8.33 2.58
N LYS A 164 -15.00 -8.24 1.82
CA LYS A 164 -14.05 -9.36 1.59
C LYS A 164 -12.95 -9.45 2.64
N ALA A 165 -12.71 -8.38 3.39
CA ALA A 165 -11.67 -8.31 4.42
C ALA A 165 -12.07 -9.12 5.66
N VAL A 166 -11.65 -10.38 5.72
CA VAL A 166 -11.94 -11.30 6.83
C VAL A 166 -11.28 -10.87 8.14
N GLY A 167 -10.12 -10.20 8.06
CA GLY A 167 -9.36 -9.70 9.20
C GLY A 167 -9.92 -8.41 9.79
N LEU A 168 -10.74 -7.65 9.05
CA LEU A 168 -11.15 -6.30 9.44
C LEU A 168 -11.93 -6.29 10.77
N ARG A 169 -11.48 -5.44 11.70
CA ARG A 169 -12.07 -5.20 13.02
C ARG A 169 -12.36 -3.73 13.28
N MET A 170 -11.65 -2.82 12.60
CA MET A 170 -11.91 -1.39 12.70
C MET A 170 -11.75 -0.69 11.35
N ILE A 171 -12.69 0.18 11.02
CA ILE A 171 -12.58 1.14 9.91
C ILE A 171 -13.06 2.52 10.35
N CYS A 172 -12.14 3.49 10.30
CA CYS A 172 -12.40 4.90 10.61
C CYS A 172 -12.26 5.73 9.33
N VAL A 173 -13.38 6.21 8.81
CA VAL A 173 -13.50 6.94 7.54
C VAL A 173 -14.34 8.20 7.71
N GLU A 174 -14.53 8.66 8.94
CA GLU A 174 -15.27 9.88 9.26
C GLU A 174 -14.60 11.14 8.71
N GLY A 175 -15.37 12.22 8.56
CA GLY A 175 -14.88 13.49 8.02
C GLY A 175 -14.63 13.48 6.50
N ASN A 176 -15.10 12.45 5.80
CA ASN A 176 -15.09 12.40 4.34
C ASN A 176 -16.41 12.91 3.73
N ARG A 177 -16.42 13.12 2.41
CA ARG A 177 -17.55 13.68 1.65
C ARG A 177 -18.53 12.60 1.18
N PHE A 178 -18.81 11.61 2.02
CA PHE A 178 -19.75 10.54 1.71
C PHE A 178 -21.19 11.05 1.68
N SER A 179 -21.97 10.61 0.70
CA SER A 179 -23.43 10.80 0.72
C SER A 179 -24.08 10.02 1.87
N ALA A 180 -25.32 10.38 2.21
CA ALA A 180 -26.09 9.64 3.22
C ALA A 180 -26.19 8.15 2.89
N ARG A 181 -26.33 7.82 1.60
CA ARG A 181 -26.34 6.43 1.12
C ARG A 181 -25.06 5.69 1.48
N ILE A 182 -23.89 6.26 1.20
CA ILE A 182 -22.62 5.58 1.49
C ILE A 182 -22.42 5.39 2.99
N ARG A 183 -22.81 6.36 3.82
CA ARG A 183 -22.79 6.22 5.29
C ARG A 183 -23.70 5.08 5.77
N GLN A 184 -24.89 4.95 5.18
CA GLN A 184 -25.80 3.84 5.47
C GLN A 184 -25.21 2.49 5.06
N GLU A 185 -24.53 2.40 3.91
CA GLU A 185 -23.85 1.17 3.50
C GLU A 185 -22.69 0.79 4.44
N PHE A 186 -21.95 1.75 4.99
CA PHE A 186 -20.95 1.51 6.05
C PHE A 186 -21.57 1.05 7.36
N ALA A 187 -22.70 1.64 7.77
CA ALA A 187 -23.46 1.18 8.92
C ALA A 187 -24.02 -0.24 8.72
N ALA A 188 -24.43 -0.60 7.49
CA ALA A 188 -24.85 -1.95 7.15
C ALA A 188 -23.67 -2.94 7.24
N LEU A 189 -22.49 -2.55 6.75
CA LEU A 189 -21.27 -3.37 6.88
C LEU A 189 -20.94 -3.71 8.34
N ALA A 190 -21.11 -2.75 9.27
CA ALA A 190 -20.95 -3.00 10.71
C ALA A 190 -21.90 -4.07 11.25
N LYS A 191 -23.14 -4.09 10.75
CA LYS A 191 -24.15 -5.11 11.13
C LYS A 191 -23.87 -6.47 10.50
N GLU A 192 -23.38 -6.49 9.26
CA GLU A 192 -22.96 -7.71 8.56
C GLU A 192 -21.76 -8.40 9.24
N LYS A 193 -20.88 -7.61 9.87
CA LYS A 193 -19.65 -8.08 10.52
C LYS A 193 -19.70 -7.73 12.01
N THR A 194 -20.30 -8.59 12.83
CA THR A 194 -20.62 -8.34 14.25
C THR A 194 -19.46 -7.88 15.14
N ASN A 195 -18.20 -8.12 14.74
CA ASN A 195 -16.99 -7.68 15.45
C ASN A 195 -16.26 -6.50 14.77
N LEU A 196 -16.94 -5.77 13.89
CA LEU A 196 -16.39 -4.62 13.17
C LEU A 196 -16.89 -3.30 13.78
N LEU A 197 -15.97 -2.50 14.30
CA LEU A 197 -16.21 -1.10 14.59
C LEU A 197 -16.12 -0.27 13.31
N VAL A 198 -17.16 0.51 13.02
CA VAL A 198 -17.20 1.46 11.91
C VAL A 198 -17.41 2.86 12.46
N VAL A 199 -16.55 3.80 12.06
CA VAL A 199 -16.70 5.24 12.31
C VAL A 199 -16.73 5.92 10.95
N VAL A 200 -17.82 6.62 10.61
CA VAL A 200 -18.11 7.15 9.26
C VAL A 200 -18.88 8.46 9.28
#